data_AF-A0A6J0X6J5-F1
#
_entry.id   AF-A0A6J0X6J5-F1
#
_cell.length_a   1.000
_cell.length_b   1.000
_cell.length_c   1.000
_cell.angle_alpha   90.00
_cell.angle_beta   90.00
_cell.angle_gamma   90.00
#
_symmetry.space_group_name_H-M   'P 1'
#
loop_
_entity.id
_entity.type
_entity.pdbx_description
1 polymer ?
#
loop_
_entity_poly.entity_id
_entity_poly.type
_entity_poly.pdbx_seq_one_letter_code
_entity_poly.pdbx_strand_id
1 'polypeptide(L)'
;MGVAADPDGTEPRRCLLSHYRSLDPRALLAVKALRNHYEKEMLSWGPQNCSIRQKRNPPRPSSCAMLRRVARDLADAQAVLSSLPSPELFPGVGQTLELLAAAGRDVAACLGLARPGSWRRPPPRPGRRPKTRRADSPRCHEATVIFHLLHLLAWDLRLVAHSGPCL
;
A
#
# COMPACT_ATOMS: atom_id res chain seq x y z
N MET A 1 -24.56 -7.57 44.45
CA MET A 1 -24.55 -6.63 43.32
C MET A 1 -23.23 -6.82 42.59
N GLY A 2 -23.28 -7.40 41.38
CA GLY A 2 -22.09 -7.60 40.55
C GLY A 2 -21.76 -6.32 39.80
N VAL A 3 -20.54 -5.81 39.96
CA VAL A 3 -20.01 -4.73 39.14
C VAL A 3 -19.45 -5.36 37.87
N ALA A 4 -20.06 -5.03 36.74
CA ALA A 4 -19.61 -5.46 35.43
C ALA A 4 -18.20 -4.92 35.17
N ALA A 5 -17.23 -5.82 35.00
CA ALA A 5 -15.95 -5.49 34.42
C ALA A 5 -16.17 -5.28 32.92
N ASP A 6 -15.92 -4.06 32.47
CA ASP A 6 -15.84 -3.69 31.05
C ASP A 6 -14.53 -4.26 30.49
N PRO A 7 -14.54 -5.17 29.48
CA PRO A 7 -13.32 -5.71 28.93
C PRO A 7 -13.01 -5.02 27.59
N ASP A 8 -12.86 -3.70 27.55
CA ASP A 8 -12.18 -3.05 26.42
C ASP A 8 -10.67 -2.92 26.70
N GLY A 9 -10.06 -4.07 26.94
CA GLY A 9 -8.62 -4.24 26.86
C GLY A 9 -8.20 -4.36 25.40
N THR A 10 -8.40 -3.32 24.60
CA THR A 10 -7.72 -3.22 23.30
C THR A 10 -6.23 -2.99 23.60
N GLU A 11 -5.44 -4.07 23.69
CA GLU A 11 -3.97 -4.02 23.77
C GLU A 11 -3.46 -2.91 22.83
N PRO A 12 -2.55 -2.03 23.28
CA PRO A 12 -1.99 -0.99 22.43
C PRO A 12 -1.50 -1.64 21.16
N ARG A 13 -2.10 -1.29 19.99
CA ARG A 13 -1.65 -1.83 18.71
C ARG A 13 -0.18 -1.48 18.54
N ARG A 14 0.69 -2.47 18.79
CA ARG A 14 2.14 -2.26 18.80
C ARG A 14 2.57 -1.98 17.36
N CYS A 15 3.40 -0.96 17.18
CA CYS A 15 4.00 -0.70 15.87
C CYS A 15 5.01 -1.80 15.55
N LEU A 16 4.65 -2.73 14.65
CA LEU A 16 5.45 -3.90 14.32
C LEU A 16 6.02 -3.83 12.89
N LEU A 17 6.87 -2.84 12.59
CA LEU A 17 7.49 -2.75 11.26
C LEU A 17 8.76 -3.59 11.09
N SER A 18 9.39 -4.01 12.18
CA SER A 18 10.71 -4.67 12.16
C SER A 18 10.74 -5.93 11.29
N HIS A 19 9.65 -6.70 11.27
CA HIS A 19 9.57 -7.94 10.49
C HIS A 19 9.56 -7.69 8.97
N TYR A 20 9.16 -6.51 8.52
CA TYR A 20 9.20 -6.14 7.10
C TYR A 20 10.59 -5.71 6.60
N ARG A 21 11.61 -5.68 7.47
CA ARG A 21 13.01 -5.42 7.05
C ARG A 21 13.54 -6.51 6.12
N SER A 22 13.02 -7.72 6.28
CA SER A 22 13.29 -8.88 5.43
C SER A 22 12.02 -9.71 5.29
N LEU A 23 11.32 -9.54 4.16
CA LEU A 23 10.17 -10.38 3.82
C LEU A 23 10.62 -11.81 3.47
N ASP A 24 9.74 -12.78 3.70
CA ASP A 24 9.93 -14.15 3.23
C ASP A 24 10.10 -14.16 1.69
N PRO A 25 11.21 -14.72 1.16
CA PRO A 25 11.39 -14.88 -0.28
C PRO A 25 10.21 -15.58 -0.98
N ARG A 26 9.54 -16.53 -0.31
CA ARG A 26 8.36 -17.23 -0.86
C ARG A 26 7.19 -16.27 -1.11
N ALA A 27 6.99 -15.30 -0.22
CA ALA A 27 5.97 -14.27 -0.40
C ALA A 27 6.28 -13.39 -1.62
N LEU A 28 7.54 -12.98 -1.80
CA LEU A 28 7.95 -12.20 -2.97
C LEU A 28 7.84 -13.00 -4.29
N LEU A 29 8.07 -14.32 -4.25
CA LEU A 29 7.85 -15.20 -5.40
C LEU A 29 6.36 -15.32 -5.76
N ALA A 30 5.47 -15.41 -4.78
CA ALA A 30 4.02 -15.40 -5.01
C ALA A 30 3.56 -14.11 -5.71
N VAL A 31 4.03 -12.96 -5.22
CA VAL A 31 3.74 -11.64 -5.84
C VAL A 31 4.30 -11.57 -7.27
N LYS A 32 5.50 -12.11 -7.49
CA LYS A 32 6.10 -12.17 -8.84
C LYS A 32 5.30 -13.08 -9.77
N ALA A 33 4.80 -14.23 -9.28
CA ALA A 33 3.97 -15.14 -10.05
C ALA A 33 2.64 -14.47 -10.46
N LEU A 34 1.97 -13.78 -9.53
CA LEU A 34 0.79 -12.97 -9.81
C LEU A 34 1.06 -11.93 -10.90
N ARG A 35 2.13 -11.14 -10.74
CA ARG A 35 2.50 -10.10 -11.73
C ARG A 35 2.74 -10.70 -13.11
N ASN A 36 3.49 -11.80 -13.19
CA ASN A 36 3.79 -12.47 -14.45
C ASN A 36 2.54 -13.06 -15.11
N HIS A 37 1.59 -13.58 -14.33
CA HIS A 37 0.32 -14.07 -14.87
C HIS A 37 -0.53 -12.92 -15.41
N TYR A 38 -0.66 -11.84 -14.65
CA TYR A 38 -1.39 -10.65 -15.08
C TYR A 38 -0.77 -10.00 -16.33
N GLU A 39 0.56 -9.97 -16.43
CA GLU A 39 1.27 -9.52 -17.61
C GLU A 39 0.91 -10.34 -18.86
N LYS A 40 0.73 -11.66 -18.72
CA LYS A 40 0.26 -12.52 -19.83
C LYS A 40 -1.18 -12.21 -20.24
N GLU A 41 -2.08 -12.06 -19.26
CA GLU A 41 -3.47 -11.67 -19.52
C GLU A 41 -3.52 -10.34 -20.28
N MET A 42 -2.72 -9.36 -19.86
CA MET A 42 -2.64 -8.06 -20.51
C MET A 42 -2.20 -8.11 -21.98
N LEU A 43 -1.35 -9.06 -22.39
CA LEU A 43 -0.93 -9.20 -23.78
C LEU A 43 -2.12 -9.50 -24.70
N SER A 44 -3.19 -10.10 -24.18
CA SER A 44 -4.42 -10.37 -24.94
C SER A 44 -5.32 -9.12 -25.10
N TRP A 45 -5.06 -8.03 -24.38
CA TRP A 45 -5.97 -6.89 -24.28
C TRP A 45 -5.84 -5.85 -25.41
N GLY A 46 -4.94 -6.06 -26.38
CA GLY A 46 -4.67 -5.11 -27.46
C GLY A 46 -3.95 -3.83 -26.98
N PRO A 47 -3.62 -2.89 -27.89
CA PRO A 47 -2.89 -1.67 -27.54
C PRO A 47 -3.71 -0.79 -26.59
N GLN A 48 -3.27 -0.66 -25.33
CA GLN A 48 -3.88 0.26 -24.38
C GLN A 48 -3.11 1.58 -24.32
N ASN A 49 -3.82 2.69 -24.51
CA ASN A 49 -3.30 4.04 -24.26
C ASN A 49 -3.29 4.34 -22.75
N CYS A 50 -2.54 3.55 -21.99
CA CYS A 50 -2.25 3.87 -20.59
C CYS A 50 -1.06 4.82 -20.53
N SER A 51 -1.29 6.05 -20.07
CA SER A 51 -0.17 6.88 -19.65
C SER A 51 0.33 6.40 -18.28
N ILE A 52 1.22 5.41 -18.26
CA ILE A 52 1.88 4.98 -17.02
C ILE A 52 2.72 6.15 -16.51
N ARG A 53 2.22 6.87 -15.51
CA ARG A 53 2.98 7.96 -14.90
C ARG A 53 3.75 7.41 -13.72
N GLN A 54 5.07 7.41 -13.83
CA GLN A 54 5.93 7.22 -12.67
C GLN A 54 5.60 8.31 -11.62
N LYS A 55 5.41 7.88 -10.38
CA LYS A 55 5.06 8.77 -9.25
C LYS A 55 6.26 9.66 -8.97
N ARG A 56 6.14 10.95 -9.30
CA ARG A 56 7.25 11.92 -9.22
C ARG A 56 7.64 12.16 -7.76
N ASN A 57 8.92 11.91 -7.46
CA ASN A 57 9.61 12.19 -6.20
C ASN A 57 8.95 11.53 -4.96
N PRO A 58 9.41 10.33 -4.54
CA PRO A 58 8.93 9.74 -3.29
C PRO A 58 9.21 10.70 -2.11
N PRO A 59 8.33 10.76 -1.09
CA PRO A 59 8.59 11.48 0.14
C PRO A 59 9.89 11.01 0.79
N ARG A 60 10.47 11.84 1.68
CA ARG A 60 11.65 11.40 2.45
C ARG A 60 11.33 10.10 3.22
N PRO A 61 12.23 9.09 3.19
CA PRO A 61 11.99 7.77 3.76
C PRO A 61 11.49 7.75 5.21
N SER A 62 12.09 8.59 6.07
CA SER A 62 11.79 8.69 7.50
C SER A 62 10.59 9.59 7.85
N SER A 63 9.90 10.15 6.85
CA SER A 63 8.80 11.07 7.10
C SER A 63 7.47 10.32 7.32
N CYS A 64 6.58 10.88 8.15
CA CYS A 64 5.18 10.42 8.21
C CYS A 64 4.49 10.44 6.85
N ALA A 65 4.92 11.30 5.93
CA ALA A 65 4.39 11.33 4.57
C ALA A 65 4.72 10.04 3.78
N MET A 66 5.88 9.44 4.02
CA MET A 66 6.24 8.14 3.43
C MET A 66 5.40 7.01 4.01
N LEU A 67 5.28 6.91 5.35
CA LEU A 67 4.40 5.90 5.97
C LEU A 67 2.95 6.01 5.46
N ARG A 68 2.39 7.21 5.34
CA ARG A 68 1.05 7.40 4.76
C ARG A 68 0.96 7.08 3.28
N ARG A 69 2.05 7.25 2.54
CA ARG A 69 2.09 6.84 1.13
C ARG A 69 2.04 5.32 1.06
N VAL A 70 2.87 4.62 1.82
CA VAL A 70 2.88 3.15 1.88
C VAL A 70 1.53 2.61 2.34
N ALA A 71 0.92 3.19 3.39
CA ALA A 71 -0.41 2.77 3.84
C ALA A 71 -1.49 2.88 2.75
N ARG A 72 -1.47 3.98 1.98
CA ARG A 72 -2.40 4.17 0.85
C ARG A 72 -2.11 3.20 -0.29
N ASP A 73 -0.84 3.03 -0.64
CA ASP A 73 -0.44 2.17 -1.76
C ASP A 73 -0.73 0.69 -1.41
N LEU A 74 -0.63 0.27 -0.13
CA LEU A 74 -1.06 -1.05 0.35
C LEU A 74 -2.57 -1.25 0.28
N ALA A 75 -3.35 -0.26 0.74
CA ALA A 75 -4.81 -0.34 0.69
C ALA A 75 -5.35 -0.35 -0.75
N ASP A 76 -4.75 0.47 -1.63
CA ASP A 76 -5.08 0.52 -3.06
C ASP A 76 -4.74 -0.80 -3.74
N ALA A 77 -3.56 -1.37 -3.46
CA ALA A 77 -3.19 -2.70 -3.91
C ALA A 77 -4.18 -3.78 -3.46
N GLN A 78 -4.58 -3.77 -2.19
CA GLN A 78 -5.54 -4.73 -1.67
C GLN A 78 -6.90 -4.59 -2.37
N ALA A 79 -7.38 -3.36 -2.56
CA ALA A 79 -8.66 -3.09 -3.23
C ALA A 79 -8.65 -3.57 -4.68
N VAL A 80 -7.59 -3.26 -5.44
CA VAL A 80 -7.43 -3.69 -6.83
C VAL A 80 -7.42 -5.21 -6.92
N LEU A 81 -6.57 -5.89 -6.14
CA LEU A 81 -6.46 -7.36 -6.19
C LEU A 81 -7.76 -8.06 -5.79
N SER A 82 -8.48 -7.52 -4.80
CA SER A 82 -9.77 -8.07 -4.36
C SER A 82 -10.88 -7.86 -5.40
N SER A 83 -10.71 -6.87 -6.28
CA SER A 83 -11.67 -6.53 -7.34
C SER A 83 -11.37 -7.20 -8.69
N LEU A 84 -10.28 -7.98 -8.77
CA LEU A 84 -9.93 -8.69 -10.00
C LEU A 84 -11.04 -9.66 -10.41
N PRO A 85 -11.30 -9.85 -11.72
CA PRO A 85 -12.18 -10.91 -12.19
C PRO A 85 -11.60 -12.28 -11.81
N SER A 86 -12.34 -13.06 -11.01
CA SER A 86 -11.93 -14.40 -10.55
C SER A 86 -10.52 -14.42 -9.91
N PRO A 87 -10.33 -13.73 -8.76
CA PRO A 87 -9.02 -13.57 -8.15
C PRO A 87 -8.36 -14.92 -7.85
N GLU A 88 -9.14 -15.94 -7.47
CA GLU A 88 -8.66 -17.30 -7.19
C GLU A 88 -7.88 -17.97 -8.34
N LEU A 89 -8.04 -17.49 -9.58
CA LEU A 89 -7.27 -17.98 -10.73
C LEU A 89 -5.86 -17.40 -10.80
N PHE A 90 -5.60 -16.30 -10.10
CA PHE A 90 -4.30 -15.65 -10.05
C PHE A 90 -3.39 -16.37 -9.06
N PRO A 91 -2.25 -16.93 -9.51
CA PRO A 91 -1.36 -17.67 -8.64
C PRO A 91 -0.81 -16.76 -7.55
N GLY A 92 -0.97 -17.16 -6.29
CA GLY A 92 -0.43 -16.42 -5.16
C GLY A 92 -1.25 -15.22 -4.70
N VAL A 93 -2.45 -14.98 -5.25
CA VAL A 93 -3.26 -13.81 -4.88
C VAL A 93 -3.69 -13.84 -3.42
N GLY A 94 -4.09 -15.00 -2.89
CA GLY A 94 -4.55 -15.14 -1.51
C GLY A 94 -3.45 -14.77 -0.53
N GLN A 95 -2.26 -15.35 -0.72
CA GLN A 95 -1.07 -15.03 0.10
C GLN A 95 -0.68 -13.54 -0.04
N THR A 96 -0.83 -12.97 -1.23
CA THR A 96 -0.54 -11.55 -1.48
C THR A 96 -1.54 -10.65 -0.74
N LEU A 97 -2.84 -10.97 -0.78
CA LEU A 97 -3.89 -10.22 -0.08
C LEU A 97 -3.70 -10.27 1.44
N GLU A 98 -3.36 -11.44 1.98
CA GLU A 98 -3.05 -11.61 3.41
C GLU A 98 -1.86 -10.74 3.83
N LEU A 99 -0.78 -10.76 3.04
CA LEU A 99 0.41 -9.94 3.29
C LEU A 99 0.08 -8.44 3.23
N LEU A 100 -0.67 -8.00 2.21
CA LEU A 100 -1.08 -6.59 2.08
C LEU A 100 -1.94 -6.15 3.26
N ALA A 101 -2.88 -6.99 3.69
CA ALA A 101 -3.76 -6.71 4.83
C ALA A 101 -2.97 -6.63 6.14
N ALA A 102 -2.03 -7.56 6.38
CA ALA A 102 -1.15 -7.53 7.54
C ALA A 102 -0.28 -6.27 7.56
N ALA A 103 0.42 -5.99 6.46
CA ALA A 103 1.25 -4.80 6.32
C ALA A 103 0.45 -3.50 6.49
N GLY A 104 -0.76 -3.46 5.93
CA GLY A 104 -1.66 -2.32 6.09
C GLY A 104 -2.01 -2.05 7.55
N ARG A 105 -2.35 -3.09 8.32
CA ARG A 105 -2.66 -2.99 9.75
C ARG A 105 -1.46 -2.50 10.56
N ASP A 106 -0.28 -3.04 10.32
CA ASP A 106 0.92 -2.68 11.07
C ASP A 106 1.40 -1.27 10.77
N VAL A 107 1.39 -0.86 9.49
CA VAL A 107 1.72 0.52 9.09
C VAL A 107 0.70 1.50 9.68
N ALA A 108 -0.59 1.15 9.71
CA ALA A 108 -1.62 1.96 10.33
C ALA A 108 -1.42 2.11 11.85
N ALA A 109 -1.04 1.03 12.54
CA ALA A 109 -0.70 1.07 13.96
C ALA A 109 0.47 2.04 14.23
N CYS A 110 1.52 2.01 13.40
CA CYS A 110 2.65 2.93 13.51
C CYS A 110 2.29 4.40 13.23
N LEU A 111 1.36 4.64 12.31
CA LEU A 111 0.82 5.98 12.07
C LEU A 111 -0.01 6.50 13.25
N GLY A 112 -0.67 5.61 13.99
CA GLY A 112 -1.44 5.95 15.19
C GLY A 112 -0.58 6.44 16.37
N LEU A 113 0.73 6.14 16.35
CA LEU A 113 1.66 6.64 17.37
C LEU A 113 2.09 8.10 17.15
N ALA A 114 1.95 8.62 15.92
CA ALA A 114 2.27 10.02 15.64
C ALA A 114 1.24 10.93 16.34
N ARG A 115 1.69 11.82 17.23
CA ARG A 115 0.78 12.78 17.91
C ARG A 115 -0.01 13.58 16.86
N PRO A 116 -1.34 13.76 17.02
CA PRO A 116 -2.09 14.76 16.28
C PRO A 116 -1.70 16.17 16.77
N GLY A 117 -0.49 16.62 16.43
CA GLY A 117 0.08 17.87 16.93
C GLY A 117 0.88 18.60 15.87
N SER A 118 0.39 19.78 15.47
CA SER A 118 0.99 20.71 14.51
C SER A 118 1.00 20.31 13.03
N TRP A 119 -0.11 19.78 12.51
CA TRP A 119 -0.38 19.87 11.07
C TRP A 119 -0.72 21.31 10.70
N ARG A 120 0.28 22.21 10.62
CA ARG A 120 0.10 23.40 9.79
C ARG A 120 0.03 22.88 8.35
N ARG A 121 -1.18 22.68 7.82
CA ARG A 121 -1.38 22.68 6.38
C ARG A 121 -0.67 23.94 5.88
N PRO A 122 0.38 23.83 5.05
CA PRO A 122 0.93 25.02 4.40
C PRO A 122 -0.26 25.74 3.75
N PRO A 123 -0.39 27.06 3.90
CA PRO A 123 -1.43 27.78 3.18
C PRO A 123 -1.33 27.36 1.70
N PRO A 124 -2.46 27.02 1.06
CA PRO A 124 -2.45 26.58 -0.33
C PRO A 124 -1.69 27.64 -1.13
N ARG A 125 -0.55 27.25 -1.71
CA ARG A 125 0.20 28.15 -2.60
C ARG A 125 -0.76 28.59 -3.70
N PRO A 126 -0.92 29.89 -3.98
CA PRO A 126 -1.69 30.34 -5.13
C PRO A 126 -0.91 29.94 -6.37
N GLY A 127 -1.21 28.76 -6.92
CA GLY A 127 -0.35 28.17 -7.93
C GLY A 127 -0.98 26.95 -8.61
N ARG A 128 -1.62 27.24 -9.74
CA ARG A 128 -2.27 26.33 -10.71
C ARG A 128 -3.50 25.61 -10.18
N ARG A 129 -4.66 25.98 -10.77
CA ARG A 129 -5.83 25.10 -10.86
C ARG A 129 -5.34 23.67 -11.08
N PRO A 130 -5.74 22.69 -10.26
CA PRO A 130 -5.57 21.31 -10.63
C PRO A 130 -6.23 21.20 -12.00
N LYS A 131 -5.44 20.96 -13.06
CA LYS A 131 -6.06 20.47 -14.30
C LYS A 131 -6.90 19.30 -13.83
N THR A 132 -8.21 19.34 -14.10
CA THR A 132 -9.10 18.19 -13.95
C THR A 132 -8.50 17.10 -14.82
N ARG A 133 -7.60 16.31 -14.23
CA ARG A 133 -6.95 15.22 -14.92
C ARG A 133 -8.04 14.20 -15.14
N ARG A 134 -8.20 13.74 -16.38
CA ARG A 134 -8.96 12.52 -16.63
C ARG A 134 -8.46 11.48 -15.64
N ALA A 135 -9.38 10.91 -14.87
CA ALA A 135 -9.08 9.71 -14.11
C ALA A 135 -8.50 8.68 -15.09
N ASP A 136 -7.43 7.99 -14.67
CA ASP A 136 -6.94 6.86 -15.45
C ASP A 136 -8.09 5.85 -15.61
N SER A 137 -8.12 5.13 -16.73
CA SER A 137 -9.11 4.07 -16.89
C SER A 137 -8.91 3.03 -15.77
N PRO A 138 -9.98 2.35 -15.30
CA PRO A 138 -9.85 1.33 -14.26
C PRO A 138 -8.76 0.29 -14.56
N ARG A 139 -8.65 -0.13 -15.82
CA ARG A 139 -7.61 -1.07 -16.29
C ARG A 139 -6.18 -0.49 -16.23
N CYS A 140 -5.99 0.79 -16.53
CA CYS A 140 -4.68 1.41 -16.43
C CYS A 140 -4.24 1.59 -14.97
N HIS A 141 -5.20 1.88 -14.08
CA HIS A 141 -4.96 1.91 -12.63
C HIS A 141 -4.57 0.53 -12.12
N GLU A 142 -5.36 -0.49 -12.45
CA GLU A 142 -5.11 -1.89 -12.11
C GLU A 142 -3.71 -2.35 -12.54
N ALA A 143 -3.33 -2.09 -13.80
CA ALA A 143 -2.00 -2.39 -14.29
C ALA A 143 -0.92 -1.64 -13.49
N THR A 144 -1.10 -0.33 -13.26
CA THR A 144 -0.14 0.48 -12.50
C THR A 144 0.10 -0.10 -11.10
N VAL A 145 -0.98 -0.50 -10.42
CA VAL A 145 -0.92 -1.09 -9.08
C VAL A 145 -0.23 -2.44 -9.11
N ILE A 146 -0.62 -3.34 -10.01
CA ILE A 146 -0.05 -4.70 -10.10
C ILE A 146 1.44 -4.67 -10.44
N PHE A 147 1.86 -3.84 -11.40
CA PHE A 147 3.27 -3.68 -11.71
C PHE A 147 4.07 -2.98 -10.60
N HIS A 148 3.40 -2.20 -9.73
CA HIS A 148 4.04 -1.56 -8.58
C HIS A 148 4.19 -2.50 -7.36
N LEU A 149 3.45 -3.61 -7.26
CA LEU A 149 3.42 -4.49 -6.07
C LEU A 149 4.80 -4.91 -5.56
N LEU A 150 5.67 -5.40 -6.45
CA LEU A 150 7.02 -5.84 -6.05
C LEU A 150 7.87 -4.68 -5.54
N HIS A 151 7.74 -3.49 -6.15
CA HIS A 151 8.44 -2.30 -5.67
C HIS A 151 7.89 -1.87 -4.30
N LEU A 152 6.56 -1.87 -4.14
CA LEU A 152 5.92 -1.55 -2.87
C LEU A 152 6.40 -2.47 -1.73
N LEU A 153 6.41 -3.78 -1.96
CA LEU A 153 6.73 -4.77 -0.91
C LEU A 153 8.24 -4.91 -0.67
N ALA A 154 9.05 -4.99 -1.72
CA ALA A 154 10.48 -5.24 -1.59
C ALA A 154 11.31 -3.97 -1.29
N TRP A 155 10.78 -2.79 -1.63
CA TRP A 155 11.49 -1.52 -1.47
C TRP A 155 10.78 -0.57 -0.53
N ASP A 156 9.57 -0.10 -0.85
CA ASP A 156 8.93 0.97 -0.08
C ASP A 156 8.59 0.52 1.35
N LEU A 157 8.04 -0.67 1.50
CA LEU A 157 7.71 -1.27 2.79
C LEU A 157 8.98 -1.58 3.60
N ARG A 158 9.99 -2.14 2.94
CA ARG A 158 11.30 -2.38 3.56
C ARG A 158 11.93 -1.08 4.04
N LEU A 159 11.82 0.00 3.26
CA LEU A 159 12.40 1.29 3.59
C LEU A 159 11.77 1.92 4.84
N VAL A 160 10.43 1.88 4.95
CA VAL A 160 9.76 2.35 6.18
C VAL A 160 10.05 1.43 7.37
N ALA A 161 10.28 0.13 7.15
CA ALA A 161 10.68 -0.80 8.19
C ALA A 161 12.07 -0.54 8.80
N HIS A 162 13.00 0.00 8.00
CA HIS A 162 14.29 0.45 8.49
C HIS A 162 14.19 1.82 9.18
N SER A 163 13.30 2.69 8.70
CA SER A 163 13.13 4.04 9.24
C SER A 163 12.37 4.08 10.57
N GLY A 164 11.49 3.10 10.83
CA GLY A 164 10.70 3.02 12.06
C GLY A 164 9.44 3.91 12.05
N PRO A 165 8.73 4.02 13.19
CA PRO A 165 7.57 4.89 13.31
C PRO A 165 7.98 6.36 13.15
N CYS A 166 7.04 7.19 12.69
CA CYS A 166 7.27 8.62 12.52
C CYS A 166 6.86 9.37 13.80
N LEU A 167 7.78 9.44 14.76
CA LEU A 167 7.62 10.12 16.05
C LEU A 167 8.28 11.50 16.03
#